data_AF-A0A138ABT9-F1
#
_entry.id   AF-A0A138ABT9-F1
#
_cell.length_a   1.000
_cell.length_b   1.000
_cell.length_c   1.000
_cell.angle_alpha   90.00
_cell.angle_beta   90.00
_cell.angle_gamma   90.00
#
_symmetry.space_group_name_H-M   'P 1'
#
loop_
_entity.id
_entity.type
_entity.pdbx_description
1 polymer ?
#
loop_
_entity_poly.entity_id
_entity_poly.type
_entity_poly.pdbx_seq_one_letter_code
_entity_poly.pdbx_strand_id
1 'polypeptide(L)' 'MADVWLLLDNECDSAAKERLKAHIDGCSQCLSHYGIEQQIKSLVNRKCGGERAPEGLRERLTISIRHTEVRFRPE' A
#
# COMPACT_ATOMS: atom_id res chain seq x y z
N MET A 1 0.29 17.83 12.20
CA MET A 1 1.10 16.60 12.06
C MET A 1 0.45 15.80 10.95
N ALA A 2 1.15 15.64 9.83
CA ALA A 2 0.60 14.97 8.65
C ALA A 2 0.55 13.45 8.92
N ASP A 3 -0.58 12.82 8.63
CA ASP A 3 -0.81 11.38 8.80
C ASP A 3 -0.03 10.55 7.78
N VAL A 4 1.30 10.55 7.90
CA VAL A 4 2.23 9.83 7.01
C VAL A 4 1.94 8.33 6.98
N TRP A 5 1.50 7.77 8.11
CA TRP A 5 1.08 6.37 8.24
C TRP A 5 -0.09 6.03 7.32
N LEU A 6 -1.13 6.88 7.23
CA LEU A 6 -2.26 6.66 6.33
C LEU A 6 -1.81 6.60 4.86
N LEU A 7 -0.83 7.43 4.49
CA LEU A 7 -0.23 7.38 3.16
C LEU A 7 0.59 6.09 2.94
N LEU A 8 1.35 5.64 3.94
CA LEU A 8 2.17 4.42 3.88
C LEU A 8 1.32 3.14 3.86
N ASP A 9 0.18 3.14 4.54
CA ASP A 9 -0.80 2.03 4.57
C ASP A 9 -1.81 2.09 3.42
N ASN A 10 -1.77 3.17 2.63
CA ASN A 10 -2.72 3.43 1.54
C ASN A 10 -4.19 3.47 2.04
N GLU A 11 -4.39 3.98 3.25
CA GLU A 11 -5.67 4.17 3.93
C GLU A 11 -6.22 5.59 3.77
N CYS A 12 -5.63 6.39 2.89
CA CYS A 12 -6.09 7.75 2.58
C CYS A 12 -6.87 7.81 1.26
N ASP A 13 -7.84 8.72 1.18
CA ASP A 13 -8.50 9.06 -0.08
C ASP A 13 -7.52 9.74 -1.08
N SER A 14 -7.96 9.87 -2.34
CA SER A 14 -7.12 10.45 -3.40
C SER A 14 -6.69 11.89 -3.13
N ALA A 15 -7.59 12.72 -2.59
CA ALA A 15 -7.33 14.12 -2.30
C ALA A 15 -6.32 14.29 -1.15
N ALA A 16 -6.42 13.45 -0.12
CA ALA A 16 -5.48 13.37 0.98
C ALA A 16 -4.11 12.87 0.52
N LYS A 17 -4.08 11.87 -0.37
CA LYS A 17 -2.86 11.35 -0.98
C LYS A 17 -2.07 12.43 -1.72
N GLU A 18 -2.74 13.22 -2.56
CA GLU A 18 -2.11 14.31 -3.30
C GLU A 18 -1.56 15.39 -2.38
N ARG A 19 -2.35 15.83 -1.39
CA ARG A 19 -1.94 16.85 -0.42
C ARG A 19 -0.72 16.41 0.40
N LEU A 20 -0.72 15.16 0.86
CA LEU A 20 0.38 14.60 1.65
C LEU A 20 1.66 14.47 0.81
N LYS A 21 1.54 14.01 -0.45
CA LYS A 21 2.68 13.95 -1.37
C LYS A 21 3.27 15.33 -1.63
N ALA A 22 2.45 16.32 -1.97
CA ALA A 22 2.90 17.69 -2.20
C ALA A 22 3.64 18.27 -0.97
N HIS A 23 3.17 17.95 0.24
CA HIS A 23 3.83 18.36 1.47
C HIS A 23 5.17 17.66 1.69
N ILE A 24 5.24 16.34 1.50
CA ILE A 24 6.47 15.56 1.65
C ILE A 24 7.52 16.03 0.66
N ASP A 25 7.14 16.29 -0.59
CA ASP A 25 8.04 16.78 -1.63
C ASP A 25 8.56 18.20 -1.34
N GLY A 26 7.74 19.03 -0.67
CA GLY A 26 8.09 20.41 -0.28
C GLY A 26 8.79 20.55 1.09
N CYS A 27 8.91 19.48 1.88
CA CYS A 27 9.39 19.54 3.26
C CYS A 27 10.44 18.45 3.53
N SER A 28 11.72 18.85 3.62
CA SER A 28 12.85 17.94 3.85
C SER A 28 12.75 17.12 5.14
N GLN A 29 12.22 17.72 6.21
CA GLN A 29 11.99 17.03 7.48
C GLN A 29 10.96 15.90 7.32
N CYS A 30 9.84 16.17 6.66
CA CYS A 30 8.80 15.17 6.42
C CYS A 30 9.26 14.09 5.44
N LEU A 31 10.08 14.44 4.44
CA LEU A 31 10.71 13.46 3.56
C LEU A 31 11.64 12.50 4.32
N SER A 32 12.45 13.03 5.24
CA SER A 32 13.32 12.19 6.09
C SER A 32 12.50 11.27 7.00
N HIS A 33 11.44 11.79 7.64
CA HIS A 33 10.57 10.99 8.49
C HIS A 33 9.85 9.89 7.69
N TYR A 34 9.30 10.24 6.52
CA TYR A 34 8.67 9.29 5.60
C TYR A 34 9.63 8.15 5.20
N GLY A 35 10.89 8.49 4.86
CA GLY A 35 11.90 7.52 4.50
C GLY A 35 12.23 6.54 5.63
N ILE A 36 12.36 7.03 6.86
CA ILE A 36 12.61 6.20 8.04
C ILE A 36 11.44 5.25 8.30
N GLU A 37 10.20 5.76 8.30
CA GLU A 37 9.01 4.95 8.53
C GLU A 37 8.84 3.87 7.46
N GLN A 38 9.09 4.20 6.18
CA GLN A 38 9.07 3.24 5.09
C GLN A 38 10.11 2.11 5.29
N GLN A 39 11.32 2.47 5.72
CA GLN A 39 12.38 1.50 6.00
C GLN A 39 12.02 0.57 7.17
N ILE A 40 11.46 1.12 8.25
CA ILE A 40 10.98 0.35 9.41
C ILE A 40 9.89 -0.62 8.97
N LYS A 41 8.87 -0.16 8.24
CA LYS A 41 7.78 -1.00 7.75
C LYS A 41 8.29 -2.14 6.86
N SER A 42 9.26 -1.86 5.98
CA SER A 42 9.92 -2.88 5.16
C SER A 42 10.72 -3.89 5.98
N LEU A 43 11.43 -3.44 7.01
CA LEU A 43 12.18 -4.32 7.90
C LEU A 43 11.25 -5.24 8.70
N VAL A 44 10.19 -4.68 9.29
CA VAL A 44 9.18 -5.43 10.05
C VAL A 44 8.50 -6.46 9.14
N ASN A 45 8.08 -6.09 7.93
CA ASN A 45 7.49 -7.05 7.00
C ASN A 45 8.45 -8.21 6.68
N ARG A 46 9.74 -7.94 6.48
CA ARG A 46 10.73 -8.99 6.20
C ARG A 46 11.05 -9.90 7.38
N LYS A 47 11.03 -9.37 8.61
CA LYS A 47 11.46 -10.10 9.82
C LYS A 47 10.30 -10.69 10.62
N CYS A 48 9.13 -10.08 10.51
CA CYS A 48 7.94 -10.36 11.33
C CYS A 48 6.67 -10.56 10.47
N GLY A 49 6.77 -10.61 9.13
CA GLY A 49 5.62 -10.72 8.22
C GLY A 49 4.87 -12.05 8.24
N GLY A 50 5.23 -12.99 9.13
CA GLY A 50 4.53 -14.26 9.31
C GLY A 50 4.78 -15.29 8.22
N GLU A 51 3.91 -16.31 8.17
CA GLU A 51 3.97 -17.37 7.17
C GLU A 51 3.49 -16.87 5.81
N ARG A 52 4.20 -17.27 4.75
CA ARG A 52 3.77 -16.97 3.38
C ARG A 52 2.47 -17.71 3.09
N ALA A 53 1.53 -17.01 2.45
CA ALA A 53 0.31 -17.63 1.96
C ALA A 53 0.64 -18.84 1.07
N PRO A 54 -0.09 -19.97 1.19
CA PRO A 54 0.14 -21.15 0.38
C PRO A 54 0.01 -20.89 -1.13
N GLU A 55 0.83 -21.54 -1.95
CA GLU A 55 0.82 -21.34 -3.40
C GLU A 55 -0.54 -21.67 -4.04
N GLY A 56 -1.22 -22.72 -3.56
CA GLY A 56 -2.56 -23.07 -4.05
C GLY A 56 -3.62 -21.98 -3.82
N LEU A 57 -3.45 -21.12 -2.81
CA LEU A 57 -4.33 -19.96 -2.62
C LEU A 57 -4.12 -18.92 -3.73
N ARG A 58 -2.86 -18.66 -4.10
CA ARG A 58 -2.51 -17.73 -5.18
C ARG A 58 -3.06 -18.20 -6.52
N GLU A 59 -2.95 -19.50 -6.83
CA GLU A 59 -3.50 -20.07 -8.06
C GLU A 59 -5.02 -19.89 -8.14
N ARG A 60 -5.73 -20.26 -7.06
CA ARG A 60 -7.19 -20.10 -6.97
C ARG A 60 -7.63 -18.65 -7.13
N LEU A 61 -6.95 -17.71 -6.46
CA LEU A 61 -7.24 -16.28 -6.58
C LEU A 61 -7.00 -15.78 -8.00
N THR A 62 -5.91 -16.19 -8.64
CA THR A 62 -5.59 -15.78 -10.02
C THR A 62 -6.68 -16.22 -11.00
N ILE A 63 -7.16 -17.47 -10.88
CA ILE A 63 -8.27 -17.98 -11.70
C ILE A 63 -9.55 -17.21 -11.42
N SER A 64 -9.89 -17.01 -10.14
CA SER A 64 -11.11 -16.30 -9.75
C SER A 64 -11.15 -14.85 -10.23
N ILE A 65 -10.04 -14.12 -10.14
CA ILE A 65 -9.96 -12.72 -10.59
C ILE A 65 -10.15 -12.65 -12.11
N ARG A 66 -9.47 -13.51 -12.88
CA ARG A 66 -9.63 -13.57 -14.35
C ARG A 66 -11.04 -13.96 -14.79
N HIS A 67 -11.71 -14.83 -14.03
CA HIS A 67 -13.09 -15.21 -14.33
C HIS A 67 -14.08 -14.07 -14.03
N THR A 68 -13.82 -13.25 -13.01
CA THR A 68 -14.65 -12.08 -12.68
C THR A 68 -14.60 -11.00 -13.75
N GLU A 69 -13.48 -10.83 -14.48
CA GLU A 69 -13.40 -9.90 -15.62
C GLU A 69 -14.39 -10.25 -16.74
N VAL A 70 -14.71 -11.53 -16.95
CA VAL A 70 -15.69 -11.97 -17.97
C VAL A 70 -17.14 -11.68 -17.57
N ARG A 71 -17.40 -11.38 -16.28
CA ARG A 71 -18.75 -11.06 -15.78
C ARG A 71 -19.05 -9.57 -15.68
N PHE A 72 -18.11 -8.68 -16.05
CA PHE A 72 -18.41 -7.25 -16.16
C PHE A 72 -19.25 -7.01 -17.43
N ARG A 73 -20.57 -6.99 -17.25
CA ARG A 73 -21.56 -6.56 -18.24
C ARG A 73 -21.59 -5.02 -18.18
N PRO A 74 -21.18 -4.29 -19.22
CA PRO A 74 -21.46 -2.86 -19.28
C PRO A 74 -22.95 -2.68 -19.61
N GLU A 75 -23.61 -1.83 -18.83
CA GLU A 75 -24.87 -1.16 -19.17
C GLU A 75 -24.56 0.28 -19.63
#